data_AF-S3DIB7-F1
#
_entry.id   AF-S3DIB7-F1
#
_cell.length_a   1.000
_cell.length_b   1.000
_cell.length_c   1.000
_cell.angle_alpha   90.00
_cell.angle_beta   90.00
_cell.angle_gamma   90.00
#
_symmetry.space_group_name_H-M   'P 1'
#
loop_
_entity.id
_entity.type
_entity.pdbx_description
1 polymer ?
#
loop_
_entity_poly.entity_id
_entity_poly.type
_entity_poly.pdbx_seq_one_letter_code
_entity_poly.pdbx_strand_id
1 'polypeptide(L)'
;MQALINNGDEMLVPAPDYPLWTASISLSGGKAIHYIYDEAANWYPDLNDIKKKITPKTRGIVLINPNNPQIIQQELFMMIPFCLNLLKLQEKTN
;
A
#
# COMPACT_ATOMS: atom_id res chain seq x y z
N MET A 1 -10.24 9.03 -0.17
CA MET A 1 -9.36 8.95 1.02
C MET A 1 -9.98 9.55 2.28
N GLN A 2 -10.66 10.69 2.22
CA GLN A 2 -11.24 11.33 3.43
C GLN A 2 -12.18 10.44 4.28
N ALA A 3 -12.87 9.46 3.69
CA ALA A 3 -13.72 8.52 4.46
C ALA A 3 -12.94 7.34 5.09
N LEU A 4 -11.67 7.16 4.74
CA LEU A 4 -10.85 5.98 5.07
C LEU A 4 -9.61 6.31 5.92
N ILE A 5 -9.19 7.58 5.93
CA ILE A 5 -7.94 8.03 6.55
C ILE A 5 -8.26 9.09 7.59
N ASN A 6 -7.79 8.88 8.82
CA ASN A 6 -7.72 9.89 9.85
C ASN A 6 -6.32 10.51 9.93
N ASN A 7 -6.19 11.63 10.64
CA ASN A 7 -4.91 12.27 10.87
C ASN A 7 -3.89 11.31 11.51
N GLY A 8 -2.74 11.14 10.86
CA GLY A 8 -1.66 10.29 11.32
C GLY A 8 -1.81 8.81 10.99
N ASP A 9 -2.87 8.40 10.30
CA ASP A 9 -2.96 7.06 9.70
C ASP A 9 -1.94 6.92 8.55
N GLU A 10 -1.48 5.69 8.33
CA GLU A 10 -0.52 5.35 7.28
C GLU A 10 -1.20 4.56 6.18
N MET A 11 -0.83 4.84 4.93
CA MET A 11 -1.29 4.11 3.75
C MET A 11 -0.08 3.67 2.94
N LEU A 12 0.01 2.37 2.64
CA LEU A 12 1.07 1.86 1.78
C LEU A 12 0.77 2.22 0.32
N VAL A 13 1.75 2.77 -0.40
CA VAL A 13 1.63 3.22 -1.79
C VAL A 13 2.78 2.64 -2.61
N PRO A 14 2.58 2.19 -3.85
CA PRO A 14 3.68 1.71 -4.68
C PRO A 14 4.74 2.81 -4.91
N ALA A 15 5.92 2.41 -5.37
CA ALA A 15 6.96 3.30 -5.89
C ALA A 15 7.78 2.55 -6.95
N PRO A 16 8.03 3.16 -8.13
CA PRO A 16 7.54 4.47 -8.56
C PRO A 16 6.01 4.51 -8.74
N ASP A 17 5.35 5.62 -8.37
CA ASP A 17 3.89 5.79 -8.43
C ASP A 17 3.43 7.02 -9.22
N TYR A 18 2.13 7.04 -9.53
CA TYR A 18 1.45 8.25 -9.96
C TYR A 18 1.19 9.15 -8.73
N PRO A 19 1.72 10.38 -8.69
CA PRO A 19 1.82 11.20 -7.47
C PRO A 19 0.46 11.58 -6.85
N LEU A 20 -0.64 11.34 -7.55
CA LEU A 20 -2.00 11.59 -7.10
C LEU A 20 -2.34 10.86 -5.79
N TRP A 21 -1.87 9.63 -5.60
CA TRP A 21 -2.19 8.85 -4.38
C TRP A 21 -1.52 9.46 -3.16
N THR A 22 -0.23 9.76 -3.29
CA THR A 22 0.55 10.48 -2.28
C THR A 22 -0.12 11.80 -1.92
N ALA A 23 -0.47 12.62 -2.91
CA ALA A 23 -1.18 13.88 -2.68
C ALA A 23 -2.53 13.68 -1.98
N SER A 24 -3.33 12.69 -2.41
CA SER A 24 -4.67 12.42 -1.85
C SER A 24 -4.62 11.96 -0.39
N ILE A 25 -3.59 11.17 -0.03
CA ILE A 25 -3.35 10.71 1.34
C ILE A 25 -2.93 11.89 2.22
N SER A 26 -1.95 12.68 1.77
CA SER A 26 -1.49 13.86 2.50
C SER A 26 -2.58 14.90 2.70
N LEU A 27 -3.41 15.15 1.68
CA LEU A 27 -4.57 16.06 1.78
C LEU A 27 -5.63 15.58 2.76
N SER A 28 -5.68 14.27 3.04
CA SER A 28 -6.59 13.69 4.05
C SER A 28 -5.94 13.58 5.43
N GLY A 29 -4.74 14.15 5.63
CA GLY A 29 -4.02 14.13 6.91
C GLY A 29 -3.27 12.83 7.22
N GLY A 30 -3.25 11.88 6.28
CA GLY A 30 -2.51 10.63 6.39
C GLY A 30 -1.07 10.75 5.90
N LYS A 31 -0.31 9.67 6.11
CA LYS A 31 1.06 9.52 5.65
C LYS A 31 1.16 8.43 4.59
N ALA A 32 1.61 8.80 3.39
CA ALA A 32 1.95 7.84 2.35
C ALA A 32 3.27 7.15 2.69
N ILE A 33 3.26 5.82 2.76
CA ILE A 33 4.42 4.98 3.02
C ILE A 33 4.72 4.20 1.76
N HIS A 34 5.76 4.61 1.04
CA HIS A 34 6.09 4.01 -0.24
C HIS A 34 6.72 2.62 -0.08
N TYR A 35 6.22 1.61 -0.79
CA TYR A 35 6.86 0.30 -0.96
C TYR A 35 7.40 0.16 -2.39
N ILE A 36 8.51 -0.57 -2.56
CA ILE A 36 9.23 -0.61 -3.84
C ILE A 36 8.86 -1.83 -4.70
N TYR A 37 8.98 -1.63 -6.02
CA TYR A 37 8.99 -2.71 -6.99
C TYR A 37 10.44 -3.12 -7.23
N ASP A 38 10.70 -4.42 -7.25
CA ASP A 38 12.04 -4.96 -7.50
C ASP A 38 12.21 -5.20 -9.01
N GLU A 39 12.99 -4.33 -9.67
CA GLU A 39 13.29 -4.44 -11.10
C GLU A 39 13.97 -5.77 -11.45
N ALA A 40 14.82 -6.30 -10.57
CA ALA A 40 15.52 -7.56 -10.78
C ALA A 40 14.58 -8.77 -10.63
N ALA A 41 13.44 -8.60 -9.95
CA ALA A 41 12.41 -9.60 -9.79
C ALA A 41 11.21 -9.34 -10.71
N ASN A 42 11.44 -9.00 -11.99
CA ASN A 42 10.38 -8.74 -12.98
C ASN A 42 9.35 -7.69 -12.54
N TRP A 43 9.79 -6.69 -11.77
CA TRP A 43 8.92 -5.66 -11.20
C TRP A 43 7.87 -6.24 -10.26
N TYR A 44 8.09 -7.38 -9.62
CA TYR A 44 7.20 -7.76 -8.53
C TYR A 44 7.38 -6.82 -7.33
N PRO A 45 6.30 -6.51 -6.59
CA PRO A 45 6.42 -5.75 -5.36
C PRO A 45 7.29 -6.49 -4.34
N ASP A 46 8.23 -5.79 -3.69
CA ASP A 46 9.07 -6.38 -2.65
C ASP A 46 8.23 -6.68 -1.41
N LEU A 47 7.84 -7.95 -1.26
CA LEU A 47 7.02 -8.43 -0.17
C LEU A 47 7.71 -8.27 1.20
N ASN A 48 9.05 -8.29 1.27
CA ASN A 48 9.77 -8.09 2.52
C ASN A 48 9.79 -6.61 2.91
N ASP A 49 9.93 -5.71 1.94
CA ASP A 49 9.82 -4.27 2.14
C ASP A 49 8.42 -3.88 2.64
N ILE A 50 7.37 -4.41 2.02
CA ILE A 50 5.97 -4.22 2.46
C ILE A 50 5.79 -4.68 3.91
N LYS A 51 6.26 -5.89 4.27
CA LYS A 51 6.14 -6.41 5.64
C LYS A 51 6.78 -5.49 6.68
N LYS A 52 7.97 -4.96 6.39
CA LYS A 52 8.72 -4.08 7.31
C LYS A 52 8.03 -2.73 7.53
N LYS A 53 7.21 -2.29 6.58
CA LYS A 53 6.53 -0.98 6.59
C LYS A 53 5.13 -1.01 7.19
N ILE A 54 4.58 -2.18 7.48
CA ILE A 54 3.29 -2.29 8.19
C ILE A 54 3.49 -1.94 9.66
N THR A 55 2.68 -0.98 10.14
CA THR A 55 2.64 -0.54 11.53
C THR A 55 1.20 -0.61 12.06
N PRO A 56 0.97 -0.43 13.37
CA PRO A 56 -0.38 -0.29 13.92
C PRO A 56 -1.18 0.90 13.36
N LYS A 57 -0.52 1.85 12.68
CA LYS A 57 -1.17 3.00 12.02
C LYS A 57 -1.51 2.71 10.57
N THR A 58 -1.04 1.61 9.99
CA THR A 58 -1.35 1.26 8.60
C THR A 58 -2.83 0.89 8.46
N ARG A 59 -3.53 1.55 7.53
CA ARG A 59 -4.96 1.35 7.27
C ARG A 59 -5.28 0.67 5.95
N GLY A 60 -4.31 0.55 5.08
CA GLY A 60 -4.52 -0.06 3.78
C GLY A 60 -3.27 -0.02 2.92
N ILE A 61 -3.41 -0.62 1.76
CA ILE A 61 -2.43 -0.61 0.68
C ILE A 61 -3.11 -0.21 -0.61
N VAL A 62 -2.49 0.72 -1.34
CA VAL A 62 -2.88 1.08 -2.69
C VAL A 62 -2.22 0.06 -3.62
N LEU A 63 -3.04 -0.53 -4.48
CA LEU A 63 -2.61 -1.40 -5.56
C LEU A 63 -3.07 -0.78 -6.88
N ILE A 64 -2.17 -0.67 -7.85
CA ILE A 64 -2.47 -0.15 -9.18
C ILE A 64 -2.33 -1.32 -10.14
N ASN A 65 -3.44 -1.90 -10.58
CA ASN A 65 -3.44 -3.03 -11.51
C ASN A 65 -4.49 -2.82 -12.61
N PRO A 66 -4.11 -2.82 -13.90
CA PRO A 66 -2.73 -2.89 -14.42
C PRO A 66 -1.89 -1.69 -13.97
N ASN A 67 -0.64 -1.93 -13.56
CA ASN A 67 0.26 -0.85 -13.19
C ASN A 67 0.81 -0.17 -14.47
N ASN A 68 1.05 1.12 -14.39
CA ASN A 68 1.71 1.87 -15.46
C ASN A 68 3.14 2.17 -15.00
N PRO A 69 4.21 1.66 -15.67
CA PRO A 69 4.24 1.07 -17.01
C PRO A 69 4.15 -0.46 -17.10
N GLN A 70 4.12 -1.22 -15.98
CA GLN A 70 4.18 -2.69 -16.01
C GLN A 70 2.85 -3.39 -15.67
N ILE A 71 2.41 -4.33 -16.52
CA ILE A 71 1.24 -5.16 -16.25
C ILE A 71 1.68 -6.48 -15.59
N ILE A 72 1.20 -6.75 -14.38
CA ILE A 72 1.56 -7.95 -13.62
C ILE A 72 0.30 -8.72 -13.23
N GLN A 73 0.03 -9.84 -13.91
CA GLN A 73 -1.21 -10.60 -13.73
C GLN A 73 -1.36 -11.25 -12.34
N GLN A 74 -0.26 -11.66 -11.72
CA GLN A 74 -0.29 -12.40 -10.43
C GLN A 74 -0.17 -11.50 -9.19
N GLU A 75 -0.11 -10.19 -9.38
CA GLU A 75 0.04 -9.20 -8.30
C GLU A 75 -1.05 -9.30 -7.23
N LEU A 76 -2.31 -9.36 -7.67
CA LEU A 76 -3.48 -9.47 -6.78
C LEU A 76 -3.34 -10.66 -5.82
N PHE A 77 -2.92 -11.83 -6.32
CA PHE A 77 -2.78 -13.03 -5.51
C PHE A 77 -1.71 -12.89 -4.42
N MET A 78 -0.59 -12.24 -4.71
CA MET A 78 0.46 -12.01 -3.71
C MET A 78 0.06 -11.00 -2.65
N MET A 79 -0.85 -10.08 -2.97
CA MET A 79 -1.26 -9.00 -2.08
C MET A 79 -2.42 -9.38 -1.13
N ILE A 80 -3.24 -10.38 -1.47
CA ILE A 80 -4.36 -10.84 -0.65
C ILE A 80 -3.97 -11.11 0.82
N PRO A 81 -2.87 -11.85 1.12
CA PRO A 81 -2.49 -12.11 2.51
C PRO A 81 -2.22 -10.85 3.33
N PHE A 82 -1.71 -9.79 2.69
CA PHE A 82 -1.44 -8.51 3.33
C PHE A 82 -2.71 -7.75 3.63
N CYS A 83 -3.66 -7.70 2.69
CA CYS A 83 -4.97 -7.10 2.92
C CYS A 83 -5.70 -7.81 4.07
N LEU A 84 -5.67 -9.15 4.10
CA LEU A 84 -6.27 -9.93 5.19
C LEU A 84 -5.58 -9.66 6.54
N ASN A 85 -4.25 -9.50 6.57
CA ASN A 85 -3.53 -9.15 7.78
C ASN A 85 -3.89 -7.75 8.29
N LEU A 86 -4.00 -6.77 7.38
CA LEU A 86 -4.40 -5.40 7.73
C LEU A 86 -5.82 -5.35 8.32
N LEU A 87 -6.77 -6.10 7.75
CA LEU A 87 -8.13 -6.21 8.30
C LEU A 87 -8.11 -6.75 9.74
N LYS A 88 -7.34 -7.82 10.00
CA LYS A 88 -7.19 -8.38 11.36
C LYS A 88 -6.55 -7.41 12.34
N LEU A 89 -5.62 -6.57 11.88
CA LEU A 89 -4.99 -5.55 12.72
C LEU A 89 -5.97 -4.43 13.08
N GLN A 90 -6.85 -4.06 12.15
CA GLN A 90 -7.89 -3.04 12.38
C GLN A 90 -8.99 -3.54 13.34
N GLU A 91 -9.35 -4.83 13.30
CA GLU A 91 -10.31 -5.42 14.25
C GLU A 91 -9.82 -5.42 15.70
N LYS A 92 -8.50 -5.43 15.94
CA LYS A 92 -7.92 -5.43 17.29
C LYS A 92 -7.80 -4.05 17.92
N THR A 93 -7.99 -3.00 17.13
CA THR A 93 -7.85 -1.60 17.58
C THR A 93 -9.18 -0.92 17.92
N ASN A 94 -10.30 -1.64 17.78
CA ASN A 94 -11.65 -1.22 18.20
C ASN A 94 -12.12 -2.03 19.41
#